data_AF-A0A7W7L8H8-F1
#
_entry.id   AF-A0A7W7L8H8-F1
#
_cell.length_a   1.000
_cell.length_b   1.000
_cell.length_c   1.000
_cell.angle_alpha   90.00
_cell.angle_beta   90.00
_cell.angle_gamma   90.00
#
_symmetry.space_group_name_H-M   'P 1'
#
loop_
_entity.id
_entity.type
_entity.pdbx_description
1 polymer ?
#
loop_
_entity_poly.entity_id
_entity_poly.type
_entity_poly.pdbx_seq_one_letter_code
_entity_poly.pdbx_strand_id
1 'polypeptide(L)'
;MRHEPPPDGRLGPMAPHIPTDVFRQAQADGRPIVIVQTADPARPARSHLGPVLIGLAVAFAAMGMVAAALALFEFAVRTAAVIGSLSGPITLGLGLKLFNPKSK
;
A
#
# COMPACT_ATOMS: atom_id res chain seq x y z
N MET A 1 1.75 -16.91 -56.66
CA MET A 1 1.18 -17.27 -55.34
C MET A 1 2.34 -17.36 -54.36
N ARG A 2 2.51 -16.37 -53.48
CA ARG A 2 3.58 -16.37 -52.49
C ARG A 2 3.00 -16.92 -51.19
N HIS A 3 3.62 -17.98 -50.66
CA HIS A 3 3.30 -18.54 -49.36
C HIS A 3 3.89 -17.58 -48.31
N GLU A 4 3.06 -16.84 -47.58
CA GLU A 4 3.52 -16.12 -46.39
C GLU A 4 3.76 -17.13 -45.26
N PRO A 5 4.86 -17.01 -44.51
CA PRO A 5 5.09 -17.84 -43.34
C PRO A 5 4.05 -17.48 -42.26
N PRO A 6 3.57 -18.46 -41.48
CA PRO A 6 2.59 -18.24 -40.44
C PRO A 6 3.14 -17.27 -39.39
N PRO A 7 2.31 -16.36 -38.84
CA PRO A 7 2.75 -15.42 -37.82
C PRO A 7 3.24 -16.22 -36.62
N ASP A 8 4.54 -16.12 -36.38
CA ASP A 8 5.19 -16.49 -35.15
C ASP A 8 4.49 -15.72 -34.03
N GLY A 9 3.74 -16.46 -33.19
CA GLY A 9 2.87 -15.95 -32.11
C GLY A 9 3.56 -15.16 -31.00
N ARG A 10 4.71 -14.54 -31.29
CA ARG A 10 5.40 -13.55 -30.47
C ARG A 10 4.97 -12.16 -30.93
N LEU A 11 3.72 -11.81 -30.63
CA LEU A 11 3.27 -10.43 -30.69
C LEU A 11 4.15 -9.62 -29.74
N GLY A 12 4.94 -8.70 -30.29
CA GLY A 12 5.74 -7.74 -29.54
C GLY A 12 4.88 -6.80 -28.69
N PRO A 13 5.44 -5.70 -28.15
CA PRO A 13 4.75 -4.80 -27.22
C PRO A 13 3.54 -4.04 -27.80
N MET A 14 3.17 -4.29 -29.05
CA MET A 14 1.92 -3.82 -29.62
C MET A 14 0.80 -4.79 -29.23
N ALA A 15 -0.24 -4.27 -28.60
CA ALA A 15 -1.47 -5.00 -28.38
C ALA A 15 -1.91 -5.71 -29.68
N PRO A 16 -2.53 -6.91 -29.61
CA PRO A 16 -3.07 -7.58 -30.78
C PRO A 16 -4.06 -6.66 -31.49
N HIS A 17 -3.60 -5.98 -32.55
CA HIS A 17 -4.40 -5.07 -33.35
C HIS A 17 -4.32 -5.52 -34.80
N ILE A 18 -5.45 -5.50 -35.48
CA ILE A 18 -5.52 -5.81 -36.90
C ILE A 18 -5.05 -4.55 -37.64
N PRO A 19 -4.03 -4.62 -38.50
CA PRO A 19 -3.61 -3.48 -39.30
C PRO A 19 -4.78 -2.91 -40.12
N THR A 20 -4.93 -1.59 -40.13
CA THR A 20 -6.11 -0.90 -40.70
C THR A 20 -6.37 -1.26 -42.17
N ASP A 21 -5.31 -1.42 -42.97
CA ASP A 21 -5.44 -1.74 -44.40
C ASP A 21 -5.97 -3.17 -44.61
N VAL A 22 -5.50 -4.12 -43.79
CA VAL A 22 -5.97 -5.51 -43.79
C VAL A 22 -7.44 -5.58 -43.39
N PHE A 23 -7.85 -4.80 -42.38
CA PHE A 23 -9.25 -4.70 -41.97
C PHE A 23 -10.15 -4.15 -43.08
N ARG A 24 -9.73 -3.04 -43.72
CA ARG A 24 -10.51 -2.41 -44.81
C ARG A 24 -10.62 -3.30 -46.03
N GLN A 25 -9.55 -3.98 -46.40
CA GLN A 25 -9.56 -4.92 -47.52
C GLN A 25 -10.44 -6.15 -47.22
N ALA A 26 -10.35 -6.71 -46.00
CA ALA A 26 -11.24 -7.78 -45.57
C ALA A 26 -12.72 -7.36 -45.62
N GLN A 27 -13.03 -6.14 -45.21
CA GLN A 27 -14.37 -5.57 -45.28
C GLN A 27 -14.86 -5.38 -46.72
N ALA A 28 -14.01 -4.86 -47.61
CA ALA A 28 -14.34 -4.65 -49.02
C ALA A 28 -14.61 -5.97 -49.77
N ASP A 29 -13.87 -7.02 -49.42
CA ASP A 29 -13.98 -8.34 -50.06
C ASP A 29 -15.05 -9.24 -49.39
N GLY A 30 -15.77 -8.74 -48.37
CA GLY A 30 -16.75 -9.51 -47.62
C GLY A 30 -16.17 -10.69 -46.83
N ARG A 31 -14.88 -10.65 -46.48
CA ARG A 31 -14.18 -11.72 -45.76
C ARG A 31 -14.49 -11.66 -44.25
N PRO A 32 -14.73 -12.81 -43.58
CA PRO A 32 -15.02 -12.84 -42.15
C PRO A 32 -13.77 -12.47 -41.33
N ILE A 33 -13.98 -11.68 -40.26
CA ILE A 33 -12.93 -11.24 -39.33
C ILE A 33 -13.15 -11.94 -38.00
N VAL A 34 -12.15 -12.71 -37.55
CA VAL A 34 -12.20 -13.46 -36.28
C VAL A 34 -11.18 -12.89 -35.32
N ILE A 35 -11.65 -12.39 -34.17
CA ILE A 35 -10.80 -11.90 -33.09
C ILE A 35 -10.74 -12.97 -32.01
N VAL A 36 -9.56 -13.55 -31.81
CA VAL A 36 -9.34 -14.53 -30.75
C VAL A 36 -8.71 -13.81 -29.56
N GLN A 37 -9.48 -13.63 -28.50
CA GLN A 37 -8.97 -13.15 -27.23
C GLN A 37 -8.61 -14.36 -26.37
N THR A 38 -7.32 -14.56 -26.14
CA THR A 38 -6.84 -15.57 -25.19
C THR A 38 -7.02 -15.04 -23.77
N ALA A 39 -7.43 -15.89 -22.83
CA ALA A 39 -7.42 -15.53 -21.41
C ALA A 39 -6.00 -15.12 -20.99
N ASP A 40 -5.89 -14.07 -20.17
CA ASP A 40 -4.62 -13.66 -19.59
C ASP A 40 -4.03 -14.85 -18.81
N PRO A 41 -2.76 -15.25 -19.04
CA PRO A 41 -2.14 -16.29 -18.23
C PRO A 41 -2.34 -15.98 -16.75
N ALA A 42 -2.89 -16.96 -16.01
CA ALA A 42 -3.21 -16.81 -14.60
C ALA A 42 -2.02 -16.19 -13.85
N ARG A 43 -2.23 -14.98 -13.32
CA ARG A 43 -1.17 -14.23 -12.63
C ARG A 43 -0.66 -15.10 -11.47
N PRO A 44 0.66 -15.36 -11.36
CA PRO A 44 1.16 -16.25 -10.34
C PRO A 44 0.79 -15.71 -8.96
N ALA A 45 0.30 -16.57 -8.07
CA ALA A 45 -0.14 -16.19 -6.72
C ALA A 45 0.93 -15.38 -5.94
N ARG A 46 2.21 -15.62 -6.26
CA ARG A 46 3.37 -14.90 -5.73
C ARG A 46 3.31 -13.38 -5.99
N SER A 47 2.62 -12.93 -7.05
CA SER A 47 2.41 -11.52 -7.37
C SER A 47 1.58 -10.78 -6.31
N HIS A 48 0.80 -11.49 -5.49
CA HIS A 48 0.00 -10.90 -4.41
C HIS A 48 0.71 -10.92 -3.06
N LEU A 49 1.84 -11.63 -2.93
CA LEU A 49 2.57 -11.74 -1.67
C LEU A 49 3.18 -10.39 -1.26
N GLY A 50 3.72 -9.64 -2.21
CA GLY A 50 4.30 -8.30 -1.97
C GLY A 50 3.36 -7.34 -1.24
N PRO A 51 2.17 -7.02 -1.79
CA PRO A 51 1.24 -6.09 -1.15
C PRO A 51 0.72 -6.61 0.20
N VAL A 52 0.54 -7.92 0.36
CA VAL A 52 0.13 -8.51 1.65
C VAL A 52 1.21 -8.32 2.72
N LEU A 53 2.48 -8.59 2.39
CA LEU A 53 3.59 -8.41 3.31
C LEU A 53 3.77 -6.94 3.71
N ILE A 54 3.60 -6.01 2.76
CA ILE A 54 3.63 -4.57 3.05
C ILE A 54 2.49 -4.19 4.00
N GLY A 55 1.26 -4.66 3.73
CA GLY A 55 0.11 -4.40 4.61
C GLY A 55 0.33 -4.93 6.03
N LEU A 56 0.86 -6.14 6.16
CA LEU A 56 1.20 -6.72 7.47
C LEU A 56 2.29 -5.92 8.19
N ALA A 57 3.35 -5.52 7.50
CA ALA A 57 4.43 -4.73 8.09
C ALA A 57 3.91 -3.40 8.64
N VAL A 58 3.05 -2.71 7.88
CA VAL A 58 2.42 -1.45 8.33
C VAL A 58 1.53 -1.66 9.55
N ALA A 59 0.72 -2.73 9.56
CA ALA A 59 -0.14 -3.05 10.70
C ALA A 59 0.67 -3.32 11.98
N PHE A 60 1.74 -4.11 11.87
CA PHE A 60 2.63 -4.38 13.01
C PHE A 60 3.38 -3.12 13.46
N ALA A 61 3.82 -2.27 12.53
CA ALA A 61 4.46 -1.00 12.88
C ALA A 61 3.50 -0.07 13.65
N ALA A 62 2.24 0.04 13.22
CA ALA A 62 1.23 0.83 13.92
C ALA A 62 0.96 0.28 15.33
N MET A 63 0.79 -1.04 15.46
CA MET A 63 0.60 -1.69 16.75
C MET A 63 1.81 -1.48 17.68
N GLY A 64 3.03 -1.59 17.14
CA GLY A 64 4.27 -1.32 17.85
C GLY A 64 4.40 0.12 18.33
N MET A 65 4.02 1.10 17.50
CA MET A 65 4.00 2.51 17.89
C MET A 65 3.02 2.78 19.04
N VAL A 66 1.82 2.18 19.01
CA VAL A 66 0.85 2.30 20.10
C VAL A 66 1.40 1.67 21.37
N ALA A 67 1.97 0.47 21.29
CA ALA A 67 2.58 -0.20 22.44
C ALA A 67 3.73 0.61 23.04
N ALA A 68 4.60 1.20 22.20
CA ALA A 68 5.69 2.06 22.63
C ALA A 68 5.19 3.33 23.32
N ALA A 69 4.13 3.96 22.79
CA ALA A 69 3.52 5.14 23.40
C ALA A 69 2.94 4.81 24.79
N LEU A 70 2.23 3.69 24.92
CA LEU A 70 1.70 3.23 26.20
C LEU A 70 2.82 2.90 27.20
N ALA A 71 3.88 2.24 26.76
CA ALA A 71 5.03 1.93 27.61
C ALA A 71 5.73 3.21 28.12
N LEU A 72 5.90 4.21 27.25
CA LEU A 72 6.46 5.50 27.64
C LEU A 72 5.57 6.24 28.63
N PHE A 73 4.26 6.20 28.43
CA PHE A 73 3.29 6.83 29.33
C PHE A 73 3.27 6.16 30.70
N GLU A 74 3.23 4.83 30.76
CA GLU A 74 3.30 4.07 32.01
C GLU A 74 4.60 4.37 32.77
N PHE A 75 5.73 4.39 32.07
CA PHE A 75 7.01 4.75 32.65
C PHE A 75 7.01 6.17 33.22
N ALA A 76 6.45 7.14 32.49
CA ALA A 76 6.34 8.52 32.94
C ALA A 76 5.44 8.65 34.18
N VAL A 77 4.26 8.03 34.17
CA VAL A 77 3.32 8.03 35.30
C VAL A 77 3.95 7.39 36.53
N ARG A 78 4.58 6.22 36.39
CA ARG A 78 5.27 5.55 37.48
C ARG A 78 6.39 6.42 38.06
N THR A 79 7.16 7.08 37.20
CA THR A 79 8.23 7.99 37.63
C THR A 79 7.67 9.21 38.37
N ALA A 80 6.61 9.82 37.85
CA ALA A 80 5.94 10.95 38.50
C ALA A 80 5.35 10.56 39.85
N ALA A 81 4.77 9.36 39.97
CA ALA A 81 4.26 8.83 41.24
C ALA A 81 5.39 8.62 42.26
N VAL A 82 6.54 8.07 41.83
CA VAL A 82 7.73 7.91 42.68
C VAL A 82 8.22 9.28 43.16
N ILE A 83 8.42 10.24 42.25
CA ILE A 83 8.84 11.60 42.62
C ILE A 83 7.82 12.28 43.53
N GLY A 84 6.52 12.14 43.26
CA GLY A 84 5.45 12.67 44.09
C GLY A 84 5.47 12.08 45.50
N SER A 85 5.69 10.76 45.61
CA SER A 85 5.80 10.07 46.91
C SER A 85 7.04 10.50 47.70
N LEU A 86 8.16 10.80 47.03
CA LEU A 86 9.39 11.30 47.64
C LEU A 86 9.32 12.78 48.04
N SER A 87 8.56 13.58 47.29
CA SER A 87 8.53 15.04 47.45
C SER A 87 7.46 15.54 48.44
N GLY A 88 6.49 14.70 48.80
CA GLY A 88 5.44 15.02 49.76
C GLY A 88 4.52 16.18 49.32
N PRO A 89 3.52 16.56 50.13
CA PRO A 89 2.52 17.57 49.76
C PRO A 89 3.10 18.99 49.52
N ILE A 90 4.36 19.23 49.90
CA ILE A 90 5.03 20.54 49.78
C ILE A 90 5.27 20.90 48.31
N THR A 91 5.62 19.92 47.48
CA THR A 91 5.97 20.16 46.07
C THR A 91 4.75 20.31 45.18
N LEU A 92 3.62 19.68 45.52
CA LEU A 92 2.32 19.92 44.87
C LEU A 92 1.85 21.38 45.07
N GLY A 93 2.04 21.95 46.27
CA GLY A 93 1.66 23.33 46.56
C GLY A 93 2.51 24.40 45.86
N LEU A 94 3.81 24.14 45.65
CA LEU A 94 4.71 25.03 44.92
C LEU A 94 4.60 24.85 43.39
N GLY A 95 4.41 23.62 42.91
CA GLY A 95 4.21 23.31 41.50
C GLY A 95 2.92 23.93 40.95
N LEU A 96 1.78 23.76 41.64
CA LEU A 96 0.51 24.40 41.26
C LEU A 96 0.59 25.93 41.30
N LYS A 97 1.37 26.52 42.23
CA LYS A 97 1.62 27.97 42.28
C LYS A 97 2.49 28.47 41.14
N LEU A 98 3.43 27.67 40.63
CA LEU A 98 4.27 28.03 39.49
C LEU A 98 3.52 27.95 38.15
N PHE A 99 2.60 26.98 38.01
CA PHE A 99 1.79 26.81 36.80
C PHE A 99 0.49 27.62 36.81
N ASN A 100 0.24 28.45 37.83
CA ASN A 100 -0.87 29.41 37.83
C ASN A 100 -0.38 30.74 37.21
N PRO A 101 -0.64 31.04 35.92
CA PRO A 101 -0.38 32.36 35.39
C PRO A 101 -1.25 33.33 36.18
N LYS A 102 -0.61 34.38 36.73
CA LYS A 102 -1.26 35.38 37.58
C LYS A 102 -2.48 35.96 36.85
N SER A 103 -3.68 35.51 37.22
CA SER A 103 -4.93 36.10 36.74
C SER A 103 -4.94 37.56 37.19
N LYS A 104 -4.90 38.48 36.22
CA LYS A 104 -5.35 39.85 36.43
C LYS A 104 -6.86 39.89 36.42
#